data_AF-A0A931LTV8-F1
#
_entry.id   AF-A0A931LTV8-F1
#
_cell.length_a   1.000
_cell.length_b   1.000
_cell.length_c   1.000
_cell.angle_alpha   90.00
_cell.angle_beta   90.00
_cell.angle_gamma   90.00
#
_symmetry.space_group_name_H-M   'P 1'
#
loop_
_entity.id
_entity.type
_entity.pdbx_description
1 polymer ?
#
loop_
_entity_poly.entity_id
_entity_poly.type
_entity_poly.pdbx_seq_one_letter_code
_entity_poly.pdbx_strand_id
1 'polypeptide(L)'
;MVANSKVTIRGNTIMGNPSSGVLLFDNVQATVTDNTIASNGVDGIGIGFSGVTNDMVRAEISSNLIQNNRNCGVAADNDAGITITGQSNTITGNRNGQLCGDTSKFPTGFGGGK
;
A
#
# COMPACT_ATOMS: atom_id res chain seq x y z
N MET A 1 -19.90 15.70 7.68
CA MET A 1 -19.79 14.24 7.52
C MET A 1 -18.35 13.94 7.11
N VAL A 2 -17.59 13.23 7.94
CA VAL A 2 -16.32 12.62 7.48
C VAL A 2 -16.72 11.38 6.72
N ALA A 3 -16.53 11.36 5.40
CA ALA A 3 -16.80 10.20 4.58
C ALA A 3 -15.81 9.09 4.98
N ASN A 4 -16.32 7.99 5.52
CA ASN A 4 -15.52 6.79 5.77
C ASN A 4 -15.74 5.84 4.59
N SER A 5 -14.78 5.80 3.67
CA SER A 5 -14.86 4.91 2.51
C SER A 5 -14.45 3.49 2.91
N LYS A 6 -15.15 2.49 2.39
CA LYS A 6 -14.78 1.07 2.54
C LYS A 6 -14.58 0.45 1.18
N VAL A 7 -13.47 -0.24 0.98
CA VAL A 7 -13.14 -0.87 -0.30
C VAL A 7 -12.48 -2.23 -0.11
N THR A 8 -12.81 -3.17 -1.00
CA THR A 8 -12.11 -4.45 -1.12
C THR A 8 -11.55 -4.58 -2.53
N ILE A 9 -10.23 -4.77 -2.61
CA ILE A 9 -9.49 -5.00 -3.85
C ILE A 9 -8.94 -6.42 -3.75
N ARG A 10 -9.56 -7.36 -4.49
CA ARG A 10 -9.23 -8.79 -4.38
C ARG A 10 -9.10 -9.47 -5.73
N GLY A 11 -8.03 -10.24 -5.93
CA GLY A 11 -7.87 -11.08 -7.12
C GLY A 11 -7.61 -10.31 -8.42
N ASN A 12 -7.08 -9.09 -8.34
CA ASN A 12 -6.87 -8.23 -9.51
C ASN A 12 -5.43 -8.25 -9.99
N THR A 13 -5.25 -7.92 -11.26
CA THR A 13 -3.94 -7.54 -11.83
C THR A 13 -3.94 -6.05 -12.10
N ILE A 14 -3.06 -5.30 -11.42
CA ILE A 14 -2.98 -3.84 -11.46
C ILE A 14 -1.57 -3.47 -11.92
N MET A 15 -1.43 -3.11 -13.20
CA MET A 15 -0.13 -2.89 -13.80
C MET A 15 -0.09 -1.80 -14.87
N GLY A 16 1.11 -1.24 -15.07
CA GLY A 16 1.37 -0.28 -16.14
C GLY A 16 0.72 1.09 -15.94
N ASN A 17 0.20 1.38 -14.74
CA ASN A 17 -0.33 2.71 -14.45
C ASN A 17 0.81 3.73 -14.39
N PRO A 18 0.61 4.96 -14.88
CA PRO A 18 1.65 6.00 -14.83
C PRO A 18 1.92 6.51 -13.40
N SER A 19 0.99 6.30 -12.48
CA SER A 19 1.11 6.66 -11.05
C SER A 19 1.26 5.39 -10.20
N SER A 20 0.81 5.41 -8.95
CA SER A 20 0.73 4.22 -8.10
C SER A 20 -0.34 3.24 -8.58
N GLY A 21 -0.17 1.95 -8.29
CA GLY A 21 -1.18 0.93 -8.60
C GLY A 21 -2.46 1.11 -7.77
N VAL A 22 -2.29 1.24 -6.45
CA VAL A 22 -3.36 1.56 -5.50
C VAL A 22 -2.92 2.75 -4.64
N LEU A 23 -3.81 3.71 -4.42
CA LEU A 23 -3.58 4.84 -3.53
C LEU A 23 -4.69 4.89 -2.47
N LEU A 24 -4.32 4.87 -1.20
CA LEU A 24 -5.22 4.88 -0.05
C LEU A 24 -4.99 6.15 0.77
N PHE A 25 -6.01 6.99 0.89
CA PHE A 25 -5.97 8.27 1.61
C PHE A 25 -7.39 8.72 1.98
N ASP A 26 -7.52 9.82 2.72
CA ASP A 26 -8.77 10.47 3.12
C ASP A 26 -9.78 9.54 3.79
N ASN A 27 -9.47 9.09 5.01
CA ASN A 27 -10.39 8.32 5.87
C ASN A 27 -10.94 7.03 5.23
N VAL A 28 -10.05 6.10 4.84
CA VAL A 28 -10.43 4.84 4.19
C VAL A 28 -10.15 3.60 5.04
N GLN A 29 -11.06 2.63 4.98
CA GLN A 29 -10.84 1.25 5.39
C GLN A 29 -10.73 0.36 4.16
N ALA A 30 -9.56 -0.21 3.92
CA ALA A 30 -9.27 -0.99 2.72
C ALA A 30 -8.80 -2.40 3.05
N THR A 31 -9.30 -3.38 2.28
CA THR A 31 -8.76 -4.73 2.23
C THR A 31 -8.17 -4.97 0.85
N VAL A 32 -6.87 -5.23 0.76
CA VAL A 32 -6.14 -5.48 -0.48
C VAL A 32 -5.54 -6.89 -0.41
N THR A 33 -6.14 -7.86 -1.10
CA THR A 33 -5.74 -9.27 -0.97
C THR A 33 -5.62 -10.00 -2.30
N ASP A 34 -4.67 -10.92 -2.41
CA ASP A 34 -4.52 -11.80 -3.57
C ASP A 34 -4.42 -11.05 -4.91
N ASN A 35 -3.81 -9.86 -4.92
CA ASN A 35 -3.59 -9.08 -6.14
C ASN A 35 -2.16 -9.23 -6.66
N THR A 36 -1.98 -9.06 -7.96
CA THR A 36 -0.69 -8.80 -8.60
C THR A 36 -0.60 -7.31 -8.94
N ILE A 37 0.32 -6.59 -8.30
CA ILE A 37 0.50 -5.15 -8.46
C ILE A 37 1.91 -4.87 -8.96
N ALA A 38 2.06 -4.56 -10.25
CA ALA A 38 3.38 -4.56 -10.87
C ALA A 38 3.60 -3.46 -11.91
N SER A 39 4.86 -3.05 -12.07
CA SER A 39 5.28 -2.14 -13.14
C SER A 39 4.51 -0.82 -13.22
N ASN A 40 4.03 -0.33 -12.08
CA ASN A 40 3.42 1.00 -11.98
C ASN A 40 4.49 2.09 -11.88
N GLY A 41 4.13 3.30 -12.30
CA GLY A 41 5.03 4.43 -12.50
C GLY A 41 5.51 5.09 -11.21
N VAL A 42 4.84 4.83 -10.09
CA VAL A 42 5.26 5.25 -8.75
C VAL A 42 5.28 4.02 -7.83
N ASP A 43 4.41 3.93 -6.82
CA ASP A 43 4.40 2.83 -5.86
C ASP A 43 3.47 1.71 -6.32
N GLY A 44 3.68 0.48 -5.83
CA GLY A 44 2.65 -0.54 -5.92
C GLY A 44 1.41 -0.10 -5.15
N ILE A 45 1.58 0.19 -3.86
CA ILE A 45 0.55 0.74 -2.98
C ILE A 45 1.11 1.95 -2.23
N GLY A 46 0.47 3.12 -2.37
CA GLY A 46 0.75 4.32 -1.58
C GLY A 46 -0.32 4.54 -0.51
N ILE A 47 0.09 4.90 0.72
CA ILE A 47 -0.80 5.04 1.87
C ILE A 47 -0.53 6.39 2.56
N GLY A 48 -1.53 7.27 2.58
CA GLY A 48 -1.49 8.57 3.26
C GLY A 48 -0.90 9.74 2.47
N PHE A 49 -0.50 9.55 1.20
CA PHE A 49 0.14 10.60 0.41
C PHE A 49 -0.86 11.50 -0.35
N SER A 50 -1.81 12.08 0.37
CA SER A 50 -2.83 13.00 -0.17
C SER A 50 -2.41 14.48 -0.15
N GLY A 51 -1.39 14.81 0.64
CA GLY A 51 -1.02 16.20 0.94
C GLY A 51 -1.87 16.85 2.03
N VAL A 52 -2.79 16.10 2.66
CA VAL A 52 -3.43 16.49 3.92
C VAL A 52 -2.72 15.80 5.09
N THR A 53 -2.76 16.42 6.27
CA THR A 53 -2.21 15.83 7.50
C THR A 53 -3.31 15.19 8.33
N ASN A 54 -2.94 14.22 9.17
CA ASN A 54 -3.85 13.45 10.02
C ASN A 54 -4.76 12.51 9.23
N ASP A 55 -4.21 11.88 8.18
CA ASP A 55 -4.92 10.89 7.39
C ASP A 55 -5.24 9.64 8.24
N MET A 56 -6.49 9.17 8.15
CA MET A 56 -6.99 8.02 8.91
C MET A 56 -7.18 6.81 8.00
N VAL A 57 -6.08 6.12 7.67
CA VAL A 57 -6.13 4.95 6.80
C VAL A 57 -6.02 3.66 7.62
N ARG A 58 -6.97 2.74 7.44
CA ARG A 58 -6.91 1.37 7.98
C ARG A 58 -6.81 0.39 6.83
N ALA A 59 -5.63 -0.18 6.61
CA ALA A 59 -5.37 -1.08 5.48
C ALA A 59 -5.00 -2.48 5.97
N GLU A 60 -5.76 -3.49 5.51
CA GLU A 60 -5.36 -4.90 5.61
C GLU A 60 -4.81 -5.33 4.26
N ILE A 61 -3.51 -5.66 4.20
CA ILE A 61 -2.81 -6.00 2.96
C ILE A 61 -2.17 -7.36 3.14
N SER A 62 -2.73 -8.40 2.49
CA SER A 62 -2.26 -9.77 2.63
C SER A 62 -2.16 -10.52 1.31
N SER A 63 -1.19 -11.42 1.19
CA SER A 63 -1.07 -12.36 0.06
C SER A 63 -0.99 -11.69 -1.32
N ASN A 64 -0.48 -10.47 -1.40
CA ASN A 64 -0.28 -9.80 -2.69
C ASN A 64 1.13 -10.07 -3.24
N LEU A 65 1.23 -10.14 -4.57
CA LEU A 65 2.49 -10.06 -5.30
C LEU A 65 2.71 -8.61 -5.77
N ILE A 66 3.67 -7.90 -5.18
CA ILE A 66 3.92 -6.49 -5.44
C ILE A 66 5.35 -6.30 -5.94
N GLN A 67 5.52 -6.05 -7.24
CA GLN A 67 6.86 -6.13 -7.84
C GLN A 67 7.14 -5.14 -8.96
N ASN A 68 8.42 -4.80 -9.13
CA ASN A 68 8.91 -4.04 -10.27
C ASN A 68 8.22 -2.68 -10.47
N ASN A 69 7.66 -2.07 -9.42
CA ASN A 69 7.15 -0.71 -9.46
C ASN A 69 8.33 0.28 -9.47
N ARG A 70 8.16 1.44 -10.13
CA ARG A 70 9.26 2.38 -10.38
C ARG A 70 9.73 3.15 -9.15
N ASN A 71 8.97 3.11 -8.06
CA ASN A 71 9.39 3.59 -6.75
C ASN A 71 9.35 2.43 -5.74
N CYS A 72 8.43 2.44 -4.78
CA CYS A 72 8.38 1.46 -3.71
C CYS A 72 7.32 0.38 -3.97
N GLY A 73 7.47 -0.78 -3.32
CA GLY A 73 6.41 -1.80 -3.32
C GLY A 73 5.19 -1.29 -2.57
N VAL A 74 5.37 -1.01 -1.28
CA VAL A 74 4.38 -0.34 -0.44
C VAL A 74 5.04 0.83 0.28
N ALA A 75 4.43 2.02 0.20
CA ALA A 75 4.88 3.21 0.90
C ALA A 75 3.79 3.69 1.87
N ALA A 76 4.19 4.08 3.08
CA ALA A 76 3.28 4.61 4.10
C ALA A 76 3.78 5.95 4.65
N ASP A 77 2.89 6.94 4.73
CA ASP A 77 3.16 8.18 5.45
C ASP A 77 3.22 7.95 6.97
N ASN A 78 3.73 8.93 7.71
CA ASN A 78 3.95 8.88 9.14
C ASN A 78 2.73 9.31 9.98
N ASP A 79 1.60 9.63 9.33
CA ASP A 79 0.40 10.06 10.03
C ASP A 79 -0.05 9.03 11.07
N ALA A 80 -0.42 9.53 12.27
CA ALA A 80 -0.78 8.68 13.40
C ALA A 80 -2.02 7.82 13.13
N GLY A 81 -2.93 8.32 12.27
CA GLY A 81 -4.15 7.63 11.86
C GLY A 81 -3.94 6.45 10.92
N ILE A 82 -2.73 6.29 10.36
CA ILE A 82 -2.39 5.19 9.47
C ILE A 82 -2.08 3.93 10.30
N THR A 83 -2.88 2.89 10.07
CA THR A 83 -2.71 1.54 10.63
C THR A 83 -2.69 0.53 9.50
N ILE A 84 -1.64 -0.30 9.46
CA ILE A 84 -1.46 -1.34 8.44
C ILE A 84 -1.39 -2.70 9.13
N THR A 85 -2.20 -3.64 8.65
CA THR A 85 -2.19 -5.04 9.07
C THR A 85 -2.03 -5.94 7.85
N GLY A 86 -1.97 -7.25 8.10
CA GLY A 86 -1.86 -8.27 7.05
C GLY A 86 -0.47 -8.88 6.97
N GLN A 87 -0.32 -9.85 6.09
CA GLN A 87 0.85 -10.73 6.07
C GLN A 87 1.05 -11.42 4.71
N SER A 88 2.19 -12.08 4.57
CA SER A 88 2.48 -12.98 3.45
C SER A 88 2.45 -12.30 2.08
N ASN A 89 2.77 -11.00 2.01
CA ASN A 89 2.97 -10.34 0.73
C ASN A 89 4.36 -10.67 0.20
N THR A 90 4.45 -10.93 -1.10
CA THR A 90 5.74 -11.03 -1.80
C THR A 90 6.03 -9.68 -2.44
N ILE A 91 6.95 -8.93 -1.83
CA ILE A 91 7.29 -7.56 -2.26
C ILE A 91 8.75 -7.51 -2.69
N THR A 92 9.01 -7.46 -4.00
CA THR A 92 10.35 -7.65 -4.58
C THR A 92 10.58 -6.80 -5.83
N GLY A 93 11.84 -6.53 -6.17
CA GLY A 93 12.20 -5.88 -7.44
C GLY A 93 11.71 -4.43 -7.63
N ASN A 94 11.09 -3.80 -6.61
CA ASN A 94 10.71 -2.39 -6.66
C ASN A 94 11.95 -1.50 -6.55
N ARG A 95 12.02 -0.45 -7.39
CA ARG A 95 13.28 0.27 -7.68
C ARG A 95 13.89 0.97 -6.47
N ASN A 96 13.09 1.62 -5.64
CA ASN A 96 13.57 2.43 -4.52
C ASN A 96 13.49 1.69 -3.17
N GLY A 97 12.73 0.59 -3.11
CA GLY A 97 12.61 -0.22 -1.91
C GLY A 97 11.35 -1.07 -1.92
N GLN A 98 11.34 -2.11 -1.08
CA GLN A 98 10.12 -2.93 -0.93
C GLN A 98 9.11 -2.22 -0.05
N LEU A 99 9.58 -1.66 1.07
CA LEU A 99 8.81 -0.85 1.99
C LEU A 99 9.49 0.51 2.15
N CYS A 100 8.71 1.60 2.08
CA CYS A 100 9.21 2.97 2.18
C CYS A 100 8.35 3.84 3.09
N GLY A 101 8.86 5.03 3.43
CA GLY A 101 8.21 5.95 4.35
C GLY A 101 8.36 5.50 5.80
N ASP A 102 7.31 5.62 6.62
CA ASP A 102 7.31 5.12 7.98
C ASP A 102 7.17 3.59 8.00
N THR A 103 8.31 2.90 7.89
CA THR A 103 8.32 1.45 7.88
C THR A 103 7.97 0.82 9.22
N SER A 104 7.86 1.59 10.31
CA SER A 104 7.42 1.06 11.61
C SER A 104 5.94 0.64 11.59
N LYS A 105 5.16 1.16 10.64
CA LYS A 105 3.73 0.84 10.45
C LYS A 105 3.47 -0.58 9.94
N PHE A 106 4.45 -1.22 9.32
CA PHE A 106 4.28 -2.57 8.76
C PHE A 106 4.53 -3.65 9.83
N PRO A 107 3.61 -4.61 9.99
CA PRO A 107 3.76 -5.69 10.97
C PRO A 107 4.86 -6.69 10.59
N THR A 108 5.32 -7.48 11.56
CA THR A 108 6.22 -8.60 11.28
C THR A 108 5.53 -9.64 10.39
N GLY A 109 6.25 -10.19 9.41
CA GLY A 109 5.69 -11.13 8.44
C GLY A 109 4.84 -10.49 7.34
N PHE A 110 4.83 -9.15 7.26
CA PHE A 110 4.15 -8.41 6.20
C PHE A 110 4.68 -8.77 4.81
N GLY A 111 5.99 -9.01 4.69
CA GLY A 111 6.70 -9.11 3.43
C GLY A 111 7.63 -7.91 3.20
N GLY A 112 8.53 -8.00 2.21
CA GLY A 112 9.43 -6.88 1.87
C GLY A 112 10.52 -6.59 2.91
N GLY A 113 10.87 -7.57 3.75
CA GLY A 113 11.92 -7.45 4.77
C GLY A 113 11.43 -7.17 6.19
N LYS A 114 10.13 -7.32 6.46
CA LYS A 114 9.49 -7.23 7.77
C LYS A 114 8.95 -8.58 8.24
#